data_AF-A0A7V6SWQ1-F1
#
_entry.id   AF-A0A7V6SWQ1-F1
#
_cell.length_a   1.000
_cell.length_b   1.000
_cell.length_c   1.000
_cell.angle_alpha   90.00
_cell.angle_beta   90.00
_cell.angle_gamma   90.00
#
_symmetry.space_group_name_H-M   'P 1'
#
loop_
_entity.id
_entity.type
_entity.pdbx_description
1 polymer ?
#
loop_
_entity_poly.entity_id
_entity_poly.type
_entity_poly.pdbx_seq_one_letter_code
_entity_poly.pdbx_strand_id
1 'polypeptide(L)'
;MKKIICGLILILSLTIFKELSVSKKIIPDDAIRLRVLANSNSSYDQNVKEKVKTQLQSEVYTHLKDAANIDDARDIIKANIGNFDKSIKKVMEKENYNIGYNIDFGYHYFPNKEYKGIEYDEGYYESILVKIGKGEGNNWWCVLFPPLCLLEAEESTEVEYKFFVQEIIDKFLK
;
A
#
# COMPACT_ATOMS: atom_id res chain seq x y z
N MET A 1 -49.20 -11.93 -6.91
CA MET A 1 -47.91 -12.64 -7.02
C MET A 1 -46.76 -11.71 -7.41
N LYS A 2 -46.82 -10.96 -8.53
CA LYS A 2 -45.77 -9.98 -8.93
C LYS A 2 -45.37 -8.98 -7.82
N LYS A 3 -46.35 -8.40 -7.10
CA LYS A 3 -46.08 -7.44 -6.01
C LYS A 3 -45.32 -8.06 -4.81
N ILE A 4 -45.53 -9.35 -4.54
CA ILE A 4 -44.85 -10.08 -3.45
C ILE A 4 -43.41 -10.41 -3.87
N ILE A 5 -43.20 -10.80 -5.13
CA ILE A 5 -41.87 -11.07 -5.70
C ILE A 5 -41.03 -9.78 -5.75
N CYS A 6 -41.59 -8.64 -6.15
CA CYS A 6 -40.89 -7.35 -6.12
C CYS A 6 -40.51 -6.93 -4.68
N GLY A 7 -41.37 -7.19 -3.70
CA GLY A 7 -41.07 -6.91 -2.29
C GLY A 7 -39.91 -7.76 -1.76
N LEU A 8 -39.86 -9.05 -2.12
CA LEU A 8 -38.76 -9.95 -1.73
C LEU A 8 -37.43 -9.58 -2.39
N ILE A 9 -37.44 -9.17 -3.66
CA ILE A 9 -36.24 -8.67 -4.36
C ILE A 9 -35.74 -7.38 -3.73
N LEU A 10 -36.64 -6.47 -3.33
CA LEU A 10 -36.26 -5.21 -2.67
C LEU A 10 -35.63 -5.48 -1.29
N ILE A 11 -36.20 -6.39 -0.50
CA ILE A 11 -35.64 -6.79 0.80
C ILE A 11 -34.28 -7.47 0.62
N LEU A 12 -34.13 -8.36 -0.36
CA LEU A 12 -32.87 -9.02 -0.68
C LEU A 12 -31.81 -8.01 -1.16
N SER A 13 -32.20 -7.03 -1.98
CA SER A 13 -31.31 -5.95 -2.41
C SER A 13 -30.87 -5.07 -1.25
N LEU A 14 -31.76 -4.79 -0.28
CA LEU A 14 -31.44 -4.00 0.91
C LEU A 14 -30.50 -4.75 1.86
N THR A 15 -30.62 -6.09 1.97
CA THR A 15 -29.68 -6.90 2.74
C THR A 15 -28.30 -6.97 2.09
N ILE A 16 -28.24 -7.10 0.76
CA ILE A 16 -26.97 -7.09 0.00
C ILE A 16 -26.29 -5.70 0.07
N PHE A 17 -27.06 -4.62 -0.03
CA PHE A 17 -26.54 -3.25 0.11
C PHE A 17 -25.95 -2.99 1.50
N LYS A 18 -26.44 -3.68 2.54
CA LYS A 18 -25.95 -3.52 3.91
C LYS A 18 -24.61 -4.20 4.15
N GLU A 19 -24.32 -5.30 3.46
CA GLU A 19 -23.00 -5.95 3.46
C GLU A 19 -21.99 -5.22 2.57
N LEU A 20 -22.46 -4.37 1.63
CA LEU A 20 -21.62 -3.54 0.77
C LEU A 20 -21.12 -2.26 1.45
N SER A 21 -21.22 -2.13 2.77
CA SER A 21 -20.40 -1.15 3.49
C SER A 21 -18.96 -1.65 3.46
N VAL A 22 -18.17 -1.16 2.51
CA VAL A 22 -16.73 -1.36 2.45
C VAL A 22 -16.18 -1.13 3.85
N SER A 23 -15.76 -2.23 4.51
CA SER A 23 -15.05 -2.15 5.78
C SER A 23 -13.87 -1.23 5.57
N LYS A 24 -13.91 -0.03 6.17
CA LYS A 24 -12.76 0.88 6.16
C LYS A 24 -11.66 0.14 6.93
N LYS A 25 -10.69 -0.44 6.22
CA LYS A 25 -9.50 -1.07 6.82
C LYS A 25 -8.71 0.04 7.55
N ILE A 26 -8.86 0.09 8.87
CA ILE A 26 -8.09 0.99 9.75
C ILE A 26 -6.66 0.46 9.80
N ILE A 27 -5.68 1.34 9.63
CA ILE A 27 -4.26 1.00 9.80
C ILE A 27 -4.01 0.80 11.30
N PRO A 28 -3.54 -0.37 11.75
CA PRO A 28 -3.19 -0.59 13.15
C PRO A 28 -2.11 0.39 13.63
N ASP A 29 -2.15 0.78 14.89
CA ASP A 29 -1.16 1.70 15.47
C ASP A 29 0.25 1.12 15.46
N ASP A 30 0.36 -0.20 15.67
CA ASP A 30 1.60 -0.95 15.65
C ASP A 30 2.10 -1.25 14.23
N ALA A 31 1.38 -0.86 13.18
CA ALA A 31 1.74 -1.21 11.82
C ALA A 31 3.13 -0.70 11.40
N ILE A 32 3.87 -1.56 10.70
CA ILE A 32 5.18 -1.22 10.13
C ILE A 32 4.96 -0.55 8.77
N ARG A 33 5.51 0.64 8.59
CA ARG A 33 5.39 1.42 7.34
C ARG A 33 6.67 1.34 6.51
N LEU A 34 6.58 1.65 5.23
CA LEU A 34 7.70 1.96 4.35
C LEU A 34 7.55 3.38 3.85
N ARG A 35 8.62 4.18 3.92
CA ARG A 35 8.61 5.57 3.45
C ARG A 35 9.86 5.87 2.63
N VAL A 36 9.67 6.58 1.52
CA VAL A 36 10.75 7.07 0.65
C VAL A 36 10.58 8.57 0.44
N LEU A 37 11.63 9.33 0.76
CA LEU A 37 11.72 10.77 0.56
C LEU A 37 12.66 11.07 -0.61
N ALA A 38 12.17 11.79 -1.62
CA ALA A 38 13.00 12.30 -2.70
C ALA A 38 13.88 13.46 -2.24
N ASN A 39 15.02 13.66 -2.91
CA ASN A 39 15.89 14.81 -2.66
C ASN A 39 15.17 16.14 -2.90
N SER A 40 14.44 16.26 -4.02
CA SER A 40 13.62 17.43 -4.37
C SER A 40 12.40 17.04 -5.22
N ASN A 41 11.64 18.03 -5.69
CA ASN A 41 10.51 17.85 -6.60
C ASN A 41 10.87 17.91 -8.09
N SER A 42 12.16 17.90 -8.43
CA SER A 42 12.57 17.77 -9.84
C SER A 42 12.07 16.44 -10.41
N SER A 43 11.75 16.42 -11.71
CA SER A 43 11.31 15.19 -12.38
C SER A 43 12.32 14.05 -12.26
N TYR A 44 13.61 14.38 -12.25
CA TYR A 44 14.69 13.40 -12.08
C TYR A 44 14.70 12.79 -10.68
N ASP A 45 14.61 13.61 -9.63
CA ASP A 45 14.59 13.14 -8.23
C ASP A 45 13.33 12.31 -7.95
N GLN A 46 12.19 12.71 -8.51
CA GLN A 46 10.94 11.96 -8.37
C GLN A 46 11.00 10.61 -9.08
N ASN A 47 11.58 10.55 -10.29
CA ASN A 47 11.77 9.30 -11.02
C ASN A 47 12.70 8.34 -10.29
N VAL A 48 13.81 8.82 -9.73
CA VAL A 48 14.72 8.00 -8.92
C VAL A 48 14.02 7.47 -7.66
N LYS A 49 13.26 8.33 -6.97
CA LYS A 49 12.42 7.93 -5.82
C LYS A 49 11.42 6.81 -6.19
N GLU A 50 10.73 6.90 -7.33
CA GLU A 50 9.79 5.85 -7.76
C GLU A 50 10.50 4.51 -8.05
N LYS A 51 11.70 4.54 -8.63
CA LYS A 51 12.50 3.32 -8.86
C LYS A 51 12.99 2.70 -7.55
N VAL A 52 13.50 3.52 -6.63
CA VAL A 52 13.92 3.10 -5.28
C VAL A 52 12.74 2.49 -4.53
N LYS A 53 11.60 3.19 -4.50
CA LYS A 53 10.33 2.69 -3.92
C LYS A 53 9.97 1.32 -4.48
N THR A 54 9.91 1.19 -5.81
CA THR A 54 9.42 -0.04 -6.47
C THR A 54 10.32 -1.23 -6.15
N GLN A 55 11.64 -1.03 -6.26
CA GLN A 55 12.64 -2.04 -5.92
C GLN A 55 12.51 -2.48 -4.45
N LEU A 56 12.48 -1.51 -3.54
CA LEU A 56 12.45 -1.79 -2.10
C LEU A 56 11.14 -2.43 -1.66
N GLN A 57 10.00 -1.93 -2.16
CA GLN A 57 8.68 -2.48 -1.86
C GLN A 57 8.61 -3.97 -2.27
N SER A 58 9.04 -4.29 -3.49
CA SER A 58 9.03 -5.67 -3.98
C SER A 58 9.93 -6.59 -3.14
N GLU A 59 11.12 -6.10 -2.78
CA GLU A 59 12.08 -6.87 -2.01
C GLU A 59 11.58 -7.13 -0.58
N VAL A 60 11.09 -6.09 0.09
CA VAL A 60 10.55 -6.20 1.45
C VAL A 60 9.37 -7.17 1.49
N TYR A 61 8.41 -7.09 0.55
CA TYR A 61 7.30 -8.04 0.52
C TYR A 61 7.72 -9.48 0.26
N THR A 62 8.75 -9.68 -0.55
CA THR A 62 9.30 -11.02 -0.77
C THR A 62 9.83 -11.61 0.53
N HIS A 63 10.52 -10.81 1.34
CA HIS A 63 11.06 -11.26 2.63
C HIS A 63 9.97 -11.45 3.70
N LEU A 64 8.93 -10.61 3.68
CA LEU A 64 7.83 -10.66 4.65
C LEU A 64 6.74 -11.69 4.34
N LYS A 65 6.81 -12.39 3.20
CA LYS A 65 5.77 -13.33 2.75
C LYS A 65 5.45 -14.40 3.80
N ASP A 66 6.45 -14.86 4.54
CA ASP A 66 6.33 -15.94 5.52
C ASP A 66 6.31 -15.43 6.97
N ALA A 67 6.24 -14.11 7.19
CA ALA A 67 6.16 -13.53 8.53
C ALA A 67 4.80 -13.88 9.17
N ALA A 68 4.80 -14.60 10.29
CA ALA A 68 3.55 -15.05 10.92
C ALA A 68 2.92 -13.95 11.79
N ASN A 69 3.73 -13.04 12.32
CA ASN A 69 3.30 -11.95 13.18
C ASN A 69 4.23 -10.72 13.02
N ILE A 70 3.90 -9.64 13.73
CA ILE A 70 4.63 -8.38 13.62
C ILE A 70 6.06 -8.45 14.16
N ASP A 71 6.32 -9.24 15.19
CA ASP A 71 7.68 -9.40 15.74
C ASP A 71 8.57 -10.15 14.76
N ASP A 72 8.05 -11.19 14.09
CA ASP A 72 8.75 -11.87 13.00
C ASP A 72 9.08 -10.88 11.87
N ALA A 73 8.14 -10.01 11.51
CA ALA A 73 8.35 -8.99 10.49
C ALA A 73 9.48 -8.01 10.89
N ARG A 74 9.52 -7.58 12.16
CA ARG A 74 10.62 -6.73 12.69
C ARG A 74 11.96 -7.42 12.57
N ASP A 75 12.05 -8.69 12.96
CA ASP A 75 13.30 -9.43 12.94
C ASP A 75 13.79 -9.70 11.51
N ILE A 76 12.88 -10.04 10.59
CA ILE A 76 13.18 -10.18 9.16
C ILE A 76 13.71 -8.85 8.58
N ILE A 77 13.05 -7.73 8.89
CA ILE A 77 13.48 -6.40 8.41
C ILE A 77 14.87 -6.05 8.94
N LYS A 78 15.11 -6.20 10.25
CA LYS A 78 16.40 -5.90 10.88
C LYS A 78 17.52 -6.75 10.27
N ALA A 79 17.27 -8.04 10.06
CA ALA A 79 18.25 -8.95 9.47
C ALA A 79 18.58 -8.62 8.00
N ASN A 80 17.65 -8.00 7.26
CA ASN A 80 17.79 -7.73 5.84
C ASN A 80 18.04 -6.25 5.49
N ILE A 81 18.13 -5.34 6.46
CA ILE A 81 18.33 -3.91 6.20
C ILE A 81 19.58 -3.62 5.34
N GLY A 82 20.65 -4.40 5.54
CA GLY A 82 21.86 -4.31 4.71
C GLY A 82 21.70 -4.86 3.29
N ASN A 83 20.75 -5.76 3.04
CA ASN A 83 20.42 -6.21 1.69
C ASN A 83 19.59 -5.15 0.97
N PHE A 84 18.60 -4.58 1.65
CA PHE A 84 17.80 -3.45 1.15
C PHE A 84 18.69 -2.27 0.77
N ASP A 85 19.67 -1.92 1.62
CA ASP A 85 20.67 -0.88 1.32
C ASP A 85 21.42 -1.18 0.01
N LYS A 86 21.94 -2.40 -0.16
CA LYS A 86 22.64 -2.81 -1.39
C LYS A 86 21.75 -2.72 -2.62
N SER A 87 20.47 -3.06 -2.51
CA SER A 87 19.52 -2.97 -3.61
C SER A 87 19.22 -1.53 -4.00
N ILE A 88 19.06 -0.63 -3.03
CA ILE A 88 18.91 0.82 -3.29
C ILE A 88 20.17 1.34 -3.98
N LYS A 89 21.36 1.01 -3.47
CA LYS A 89 22.64 1.42 -4.07
C LYS A 89 22.71 1.08 -5.56
N LYS A 90 22.32 -0.15 -5.95
CA LYS A 90 22.29 -0.57 -7.35
C LYS A 90 21.33 0.27 -8.20
N VAL A 91 20.18 0.68 -7.65
CA VAL A 91 19.26 1.60 -8.33
C VAL A 91 19.93 2.95 -8.54
N MET A 92 20.56 3.51 -7.50
CA MET A 92 21.24 4.81 -7.59
C MET A 92 22.35 4.80 -8.64
N GLU A 93 23.16 3.74 -8.67
CA GLU A 93 24.23 3.53 -9.66
C GLU A 93 23.66 3.42 -11.09
N LYS A 94 22.60 2.62 -11.28
CA LYS A 94 21.96 2.44 -12.60
C LYS A 94 21.39 3.75 -13.16
N GLU A 95 20.90 4.62 -12.29
CA GLU A 95 20.35 5.92 -12.68
C GLU A 95 21.41 7.03 -12.83
N ASN A 96 22.69 6.71 -12.64
CA ASN A 96 23.80 7.67 -12.56
C ASN A 96 23.52 8.80 -11.55
N TYR A 97 22.87 8.46 -10.44
CA TYR A 97 22.42 9.41 -9.44
C TYR A 97 23.45 9.57 -8.32
N ASN A 98 24.29 10.61 -8.42
CA ASN A 98 25.45 10.82 -7.54
C ASN A 98 25.12 11.50 -6.20
N ILE A 99 23.84 11.63 -5.85
CA ILE A 99 23.42 12.16 -4.55
C ILE A 99 23.29 10.99 -3.57
N GLY A 100 23.84 11.16 -2.37
CA GLY A 100 23.77 10.14 -1.33
C GLY A 100 22.35 9.87 -0.83
N TYR A 101 22.18 8.75 -0.14
CA TYR A 101 20.94 8.41 0.55
C TYR A 101 21.25 7.74 1.89
N ASN A 102 20.24 7.64 2.73
CA ASN A 102 20.27 6.82 3.94
C ASN A 102 19.02 5.96 4.01
N ILE A 103 19.18 4.73 4.51
CA ILE A 103 18.10 3.83 4.89
C ILE A 103 18.20 3.56 6.39
N ASP A 104 17.08 3.61 7.09
CA ASP A 104 16.97 3.32 8.51
C ASP A 104 15.69 2.52 8.81
N PHE A 105 15.72 1.71 9.87
CA PHE A 105 14.53 1.04 10.41
C PHE A 105 14.34 1.40 11.87
N GLY A 106 13.21 2.03 12.19
CA GLY A 106 12.91 2.51 13.53
C GLY A 106 11.71 3.44 13.54
N TYR A 107 11.62 4.26 14.59
CA TYR A 107 10.53 5.23 14.73
C TYR A 107 10.85 6.54 14.02
N HIS A 108 9.97 6.94 13.10
CA HIS A 108 10.12 8.13 12.28
C HIS A 108 8.90 9.03 12.37
N TYR A 109 9.08 10.35 12.31
CA TYR A 109 7.97 11.31 12.35
C TYR A 109 7.19 11.33 11.03
N PHE A 110 5.87 11.15 11.10
CA PHE A 110 4.94 11.36 9.98
C PHE A 110 4.05 12.56 10.30
N PRO A 111 3.82 13.45 9.32
CA PRO A 111 2.80 14.49 9.45
C PRO A 111 1.41 13.85 9.41
N ASN A 112 0.40 14.60 9.89
CA ASN A 112 -1.00 14.20 9.79
C ASN A 112 -1.37 13.86 8.34
N LYS A 113 -2.12 12.78 8.15
CA LYS A 113 -2.61 12.38 6.84
C LYS A 113 -4.00 11.77 6.89
N GLU A 114 -4.82 12.18 5.93
CA GLU A 114 -6.04 11.47 5.58
C GLU A 114 -5.74 10.29 4.64
N TYR A 115 -6.25 9.11 5.00
CA TYR A 115 -6.19 7.92 4.15
C TYR A 115 -7.50 7.12 4.27
N LYS A 116 -8.15 6.85 3.13
CA LYS A 116 -9.47 6.19 3.03
C LYS A 116 -10.57 6.85 3.89
N GLY A 117 -10.54 8.19 4.00
CA GLY A 117 -11.51 8.96 4.78
C GLY A 117 -11.42 8.67 6.27
N ILE A 118 -10.21 8.35 6.76
CA ILE A 118 -9.80 8.29 8.16
C ILE A 118 -8.59 9.21 8.28
N GLU A 119 -8.63 10.09 9.28
CA GLU A 119 -7.51 10.96 9.64
C GLU A 119 -6.57 10.19 10.57
N TYR A 120 -5.27 10.22 10.26
CA TYR A 120 -4.22 9.65 11.09
C TYR A 120 -3.36 10.78 11.62
N ASP A 121 -3.26 10.86 12.94
CA ASP A 121 -2.54 11.91 13.63
C ASP A 121 -1.06 11.98 13.21
N GLU A 122 -0.45 13.15 13.42
CA GLU A 122 0.99 13.25 13.33
C GLU A 122 1.67 12.55 14.52
N GLY A 123 2.83 11.96 14.28
CA GLY A 123 3.50 11.21 15.32
C GLY A 123 4.67 10.37 14.85
N TYR A 124 5.29 9.66 15.78
CA TYR A 124 6.36 8.73 15.50
C TYR A 124 5.80 7.33 15.27
N TYR A 125 6.10 6.78 14.10
CA TYR A 125 5.63 5.47 13.67
C TYR A 125 6.79 4.58 13.27
N GLU A 126 6.64 3.28 13.51
CA GLU A 126 7.63 2.29 13.09
C GLU A 126 7.66 2.18 11.57
N SER A 127 8.83 2.41 10.97
CA SER A 127 8.98 2.37 9.53
C SER A 127 10.39 2.08 9.06
N ILE A 128 10.49 1.47 7.89
CA ILE A 128 11.69 1.59 7.04
C ILE A 128 11.62 2.97 6.37
N LEU A 129 12.61 3.83 6.60
CA LEU A 129 12.72 5.15 5.96
C LEU A 129 13.92 5.17 5.02
N VAL A 130 13.69 5.53 3.76
CA VAL A 130 14.74 5.90 2.81
C VAL A 130 14.68 7.40 2.59
N LYS A 131 15.77 8.10 2.92
CA LYS A 131 15.94 9.52 2.65
C LYS A 131 16.98 9.71 1.56
N ILE A 132 16.56 10.14 0.37
CA ILE A 132 17.44 10.46 -0.75
C ILE A 132 17.85 11.93 -0.63
N GLY A 133 19.16 12.20 -0.61
CA GLY A 133 19.73 13.53 -0.47
C GLY A 133 19.15 14.30 0.73
N LYS A 134 18.62 15.49 0.47
CA LYS A 134 18.03 16.34 1.52
C LYS A 134 16.65 15.87 2.00
N GLY A 135 15.97 15.00 1.25
CA GLY A 135 14.61 14.55 1.59
C GLY A 135 13.54 15.64 1.55
N GLU A 136 13.74 16.69 0.74
CA GLU A 136 12.85 17.86 0.65
C GLU A 136 11.76 17.70 -0.43
N GLY A 137 11.83 16.63 -1.23
CA GLY A 137 10.86 16.33 -2.25
C GLY A 137 9.61 15.61 -1.73
N ASN A 138 8.69 15.34 -2.65
CA ASN A 138 7.45 14.64 -2.37
C ASN A 138 7.75 13.28 -1.73
N ASN A 139 7.05 13.02 -0.65
CA ASN A 139 7.13 11.76 0.07
C ASN A 139 6.23 10.71 -0.57
N TRP A 140 6.60 9.45 -0.38
CA TRP A 140 5.70 8.32 -0.56
C TRP A 140 5.78 7.44 0.68
N TRP A 141 4.65 6.88 1.10
CA TRP A 141 4.64 5.84 2.12
C TRP A 141 3.54 4.82 1.89
N CYS A 142 3.74 3.64 2.48
CA CYS A 142 2.88 2.48 2.37
C CYS A 142 2.92 1.69 3.69
N VAL A 143 1.93 0.83 3.96
CA VAL A 143 1.94 -0.07 5.13
C VAL A 143 2.43 -1.45 4.71
N LEU A 144 3.51 -1.90 5.33
CA LEU A 144 4.17 -3.18 5.05
C LEU A 144 3.56 -4.34 5.83
N PHE A 145 3.26 -4.11 7.10
CA PHE A 145 2.70 -5.14 7.97
C PHE A 145 1.58 -4.52 8.84
N PRO A 146 0.32 -4.99 8.72
CA PRO A 146 -0.16 -5.94 7.71
C PRO A 146 0.04 -5.40 6.27
N PRO A 147 0.13 -6.26 5.24
CA PRO A 147 0.53 -5.85 3.87
C PRO A 147 -0.59 -5.15 3.10
N LEU A 148 -1.02 -3.97 3.58
CA LEU A 148 -2.17 -3.26 3.01
C LEU A 148 -1.92 -2.83 1.56
N CYS A 149 -0.69 -2.49 1.19
CA CYS A 149 -0.43 -2.04 -0.18
C CYS A 149 -0.29 -3.19 -1.18
N LEU A 150 -0.03 -4.42 -0.72
CA LEU A 150 -0.18 -5.60 -1.59
C LEU A 150 -1.66 -5.81 -1.92
N LEU A 151 -2.53 -5.74 -0.91
CA LEU A 151 -3.98 -5.85 -1.09
C LEU A 151 -4.53 -4.75 -2.02
N GLU A 152 -4.02 -3.52 -1.92
CA GLU A 152 -4.40 -2.44 -2.82
C GLU A 152 -3.95 -2.67 -4.28
N ALA A 153 -2.74 -3.20 -4.50
CA ALA A 153 -2.28 -3.51 -5.84
C ALA A 153 -3.18 -4.57 -6.51
N GLU A 154 -3.61 -5.58 -5.75
CA GLU A 154 -4.57 -6.59 -6.19
C GLU A 154 -5.99 -6.03 -6.41
N GLU A 155 -6.48 -5.15 -5.52
CA GLU A 155 -7.76 -4.44 -5.70
C GLU A 155 -7.75 -3.49 -6.92
N SER A 156 -6.60 -2.92 -7.27
CA SER A 156 -6.44 -1.97 -8.40
C SER A 156 -6.34 -2.63 -9.78
N THR A 157 -6.11 -3.94 -9.85
CA THR A 157 -6.40 -4.68 -11.08
C THR A 157 -7.91 -4.74 -11.19
N GLU A 158 -8.51 -3.81 -11.94
CA GLU A 158 -9.92 -3.82 -12.27
C GLU A 158 -10.30 -5.21 -12.76
N VAL A 159 -10.88 -6.02 -11.86
CA VAL A 159 -11.76 -7.08 -12.29
C VAL A 159 -12.93 -6.33 -12.89
N GLU A 160 -12.89 -6.12 -14.20
CA GLU A 160 -14.03 -5.69 -14.97
C GLU A 160 -15.12 -6.73 -14.67
N TYR A 161 -15.98 -6.44 -13.70
CA TYR A 161 -17.19 -7.21 -13.45
C TYR A 161 -18.10 -6.93 -14.64
N LYS A 162 -17.74 -7.50 -15.80
CA LYS A 162 -18.66 -7.73 -16.90
C LYS A 162 -19.78 -8.53 -16.27
N PHE A 163 -20.89 -7.84 -16.06
CA PHE A 163 -22.02 -8.31 -15.29
C PHE A 163 -22.37 -9.74 -15.73
N PHE A 164 -22.02 -10.71 -14.90
CA PHE A 164 -22.59 -12.07 -14.94
C PHE A 164 -24.13 -11.99 -14.95
N VAL A 165 -24.65 -10.92 -14.35
CA VAL A 165 -26.05 -10.53 -14.39
C VAL A 165 -26.56 -10.23 -15.81
N GLN A 166 -25.76 -9.62 -16.69
CA GLN A 166 -26.16 -9.30 -18.07
C GLN A 166 -26.28 -10.57 -18.91
N GLU A 167 -25.35 -11.54 -18.76
CA GLU A 167 -25.47 -12.85 -19.40
C GLU A 167 -26.68 -13.65 -18.89
N ILE A 168 -26.97 -13.58 -17.59
CA ILE A 168 -28.16 -14.24 -17.01
C ILE A 168 -29.45 -13.56 -17.52
N ILE A 169 -29.50 -12.23 -17.56
CA ILE A 169 -30.67 -11.48 -18.05
C ILE A 169 -30.93 -11.82 -19.52
N ASP A 170 -29.90 -11.83 -20.37
CA ASP A 170 -30.04 -12.15 -21.80
C ASP A 170 -30.44 -13.61 -22.05
N LYS A 171 -30.06 -14.52 -21.14
CA LYS A 171 -30.45 -15.93 -21.19
C LYS A 171 -31.90 -16.18 -20.74
N PHE A 172 -32.44 -15.36 -19.84
CA PHE A 172 -33.80 -15.51 -19.31
C PHE A 172 -34.85 -14.62 -20.03
N LEU A 173 -34.43 -13.64 -20.82
CA LEU A 173 -35.31 -12.76 -21.60
C LEU A 173 -35.38 -13.10 -23.10
N LYS A 174 -34.89 -14.28 -23.50
CA LYS A 174 -35.21 -14.90 -24.80
C LYS A 174 -36.28 -15.97 -24.66
#